data_AF-A0A3D8S6T4-F1
#
_entry.id   AF-A0A3D8S6T4-F1
#
_cell.length_a   1.000
_cell.length_b   1.000
_cell.length_c   1.000
_cell.angle_alpha   90.00
_cell.angle_beta   90.00
_cell.angle_gamma   90.00
#
_symmetry.space_group_name_H-M   'P 1'
#
loop_
_entity.id
_entity.type
_entity.pdbx_description
1 polymer ?
#
loop_
_entity_poly.entity_id
_entity_poly.type
_entity_poly.pdbx_seq_one_letter_code
_entity_poly.pdbx_strand_id
1 'polypeptide(L)'
;MRLFALLLRVVATLPLSLGTTAQQCSSREDYTARTQAEIDKITQNCTTIAGELGLVDWSGPLTLPNITRINSITLYSGNITSIELPALEYLGSNLLLTDLPSLRRVYLPRLEYIEGLYVDFASDAPELHLPKLTNTSSIYLRGNFSDQSFDSLRRVEKKFDICNAVSCGYYSRMEAYTPMSLSFPVLESVGSFIVAGNVSSLSLPELSTLTCRECDWAALQLKLYGSSRIPVDLPKLSSVNGSLNIRGDIDSISLPSLQEYTRELIITPYEPLNITLPVEKAEDFLFTGNITSIQLPNIKDFTRIHIDSDLDFDCDELWEDLDRTSGPLNESCKEEYFQCSVGVSCYAGRLQTVAVALGLVLGMGFLT
;
A
#
# COMPACT_ATOMS: atom_id res chain seq x y z
N MET A 1 -53.96 7.35 -70.05
CA MET A 1 -54.26 8.49 -69.15
C MET A 1 -53.99 8.02 -67.72
N ARG A 2 -52.86 8.47 -67.13
CA ARG A 2 -52.55 8.54 -65.67
C ARG A 2 -52.50 7.19 -64.90
N LEU A 3 -51.57 6.92 -63.98
CA LEU A 3 -50.45 7.67 -63.41
C LEU A 3 -49.47 6.67 -62.76
N PHE A 4 -48.21 7.09 -62.72
CA PHE A 4 -47.04 6.55 -62.03
C PHE A 4 -47.24 6.08 -60.57
N ALA A 5 -46.49 5.04 -60.17
CA ALA A 5 -45.78 5.00 -58.89
C ALA A 5 -44.57 4.06 -58.95
N LEU A 6 -43.38 4.67 -59.10
CA LEU A 6 -42.07 4.04 -58.93
C LEU A 6 -41.88 3.66 -57.45
N LEU A 7 -41.62 2.38 -57.16
CA LEU A 7 -41.07 1.94 -55.87
C LEU A 7 -39.54 1.93 -55.98
N LEU A 8 -38.93 3.03 -55.52
CA LEU A 8 -37.48 3.15 -55.38
C LEU A 8 -37.02 2.30 -54.19
N ARG A 9 -36.22 1.26 -54.44
CA ARG A 9 -35.48 0.54 -53.39
C ARG A 9 -34.39 1.45 -52.85
N VAL A 10 -34.58 1.99 -51.66
CA VAL A 10 -33.49 2.55 -50.86
C VAL A 10 -32.88 1.39 -50.07
N VAL A 11 -31.81 0.81 -50.59
CA VAL A 11 -30.94 -0.08 -49.80
C VAL A 11 -30.05 0.84 -48.97
N ALA A 12 -30.43 1.06 -47.72
CA ALA A 12 -29.57 1.68 -46.73
C ALA A 12 -28.44 0.69 -46.42
N THR A 13 -27.27 0.90 -47.01
CA THR A 13 -26.02 0.26 -46.58
C THR A 13 -25.67 0.81 -45.21
N LEU A 14 -26.15 0.14 -44.15
CA LEU A 14 -25.60 0.33 -42.82
C LEU A 14 -24.11 -0.02 -42.88
N PRO A 15 -23.21 0.88 -42.43
CA PRO A 15 -21.83 0.50 -42.20
C PRO A 15 -21.85 -0.51 -41.06
N LEU A 16 -21.71 -1.79 -41.41
CA LEU A 16 -21.30 -2.81 -40.46
C LEU A 16 -19.97 -2.34 -39.88
N SER A 17 -19.99 -1.83 -38.66
CA SER A 17 -18.81 -1.74 -37.83
C SER A 17 -18.27 -3.17 -37.74
N LEU A 18 -17.27 -3.48 -38.56
CA LEU A 18 -16.42 -4.65 -38.38
C LEU A 18 -15.79 -4.46 -37.00
N GLY A 19 -16.44 -5.00 -35.98
CA GLY A 19 -15.75 -5.28 -34.73
C GLY A 19 -14.53 -6.08 -35.13
N THR A 20 -13.35 -5.51 -34.91
CA THR A 20 -12.08 -6.20 -35.08
C THR A 20 -12.15 -7.44 -34.21
N THR A 21 -12.50 -8.57 -34.82
CA THR A 21 -12.49 -9.86 -34.14
C THR A 21 -11.06 -10.10 -33.74
N ALA A 22 -10.80 -10.17 -32.43
CA ALA A 22 -9.48 -10.42 -31.88
C ALA A 22 -8.88 -11.66 -32.55
N GLN A 23 -7.82 -11.46 -33.32
CA GLN A 23 -7.17 -12.55 -34.06
C GLN A 23 -6.10 -13.16 -33.15
N GLN A 24 -6.24 -14.45 -32.85
CA GLN A 24 -5.31 -15.14 -31.96
C GLN A 24 -3.97 -15.43 -32.65
N CYS A 25 -2.88 -15.13 -31.96
CA CYS A 25 -1.52 -15.46 -32.34
C CYS A 25 -1.32 -16.96 -32.11
N SER A 26 -1.47 -17.76 -33.17
CA SER A 26 -1.28 -19.23 -33.20
C SER A 26 -2.08 -20.04 -32.15
N SER A 27 -2.05 -21.37 -32.26
CA SER A 27 -2.74 -22.29 -31.34
C SER A 27 -1.90 -22.69 -30.12
N ARG A 28 -0.67 -22.17 -29.97
CA ARG A 28 0.15 -22.43 -28.78
C ARG A 28 -0.36 -21.62 -27.59
N GLU A 29 -0.39 -22.28 -26.44
CA GLU A 29 -0.69 -21.65 -25.16
C GLU A 29 0.51 -20.77 -24.77
N ASP A 30 1.73 -21.32 -24.74
CA ASP A 30 2.89 -20.57 -24.25
C ASP A 30 3.96 -20.31 -25.32
N TYR A 31 4.58 -19.14 -25.21
CA TYR A 31 5.68 -18.67 -26.04
C TYR A 31 6.89 -18.38 -25.19
N THR A 32 8.06 -18.78 -25.68
CA THR A 32 9.33 -18.31 -25.17
C THR A 32 10.04 -17.54 -26.27
N ALA A 33 10.49 -16.33 -25.97
CA ALA A 33 11.22 -15.49 -26.92
C ALA A 33 12.49 -14.92 -26.31
N ARG A 34 13.51 -14.80 -27.15
CA ARG A 34 14.84 -14.25 -26.81
C ARG A 34 15.12 -12.94 -27.54
N THR A 35 14.37 -12.67 -28.62
CA THR A 35 14.58 -11.48 -29.46
C THR A 35 13.27 -10.90 -29.97
N GLN A 36 13.27 -9.60 -30.30
CA GLN A 36 12.12 -8.93 -30.91
C GLN A 36 11.71 -9.55 -32.26
N ALA A 37 12.66 -10.06 -33.05
CA ALA A 37 12.35 -10.71 -34.32
C ALA A 37 11.53 -12.01 -34.15
N GLU A 38 11.75 -12.75 -33.06
CA GLU A 38 10.93 -13.93 -32.73
C GLU A 38 9.50 -13.53 -32.38
N ILE A 39 9.35 -12.49 -31.57
CA ILE A 39 8.05 -11.89 -31.23
C ILE A 39 7.32 -11.42 -32.47
N ASP A 40 7.96 -10.59 -33.31
CA ASP A 40 7.36 -10.01 -34.50
C ASP A 40 6.80 -11.09 -35.44
N LYS A 41 7.49 -12.23 -35.54
CA LYS A 41 7.04 -13.38 -36.32
C LYS A 41 5.80 -14.06 -35.73
N ILE A 42 5.71 -14.15 -34.40
CA ILE A 42 4.55 -14.70 -33.70
C ILE A 42 3.36 -13.74 -33.80
N THR A 43 3.62 -12.43 -33.74
CA THR A 43 2.59 -11.39 -33.60
C THR A 43 2.18 -10.72 -34.92
N GLN A 44 2.74 -11.14 -36.06
CA GLN A 44 2.65 -10.42 -37.33
C GLN A 44 1.22 -10.12 -37.81
N ASN A 45 0.29 -11.05 -37.58
CA ASN A 45 -1.08 -10.99 -38.08
C ASN A 45 -2.11 -11.30 -36.99
N CYS A 46 -1.88 -10.83 -35.77
CA CYS A 46 -2.76 -11.14 -34.66
C CYS A 46 -2.73 -10.02 -33.62
N THR A 47 -3.74 -10.04 -32.75
CA THR A 47 -3.95 -9.03 -31.71
C THR A 47 -4.02 -9.67 -30.32
N THR A 48 -3.99 -11.01 -30.23
CA THR A 48 -4.22 -11.72 -28.96
C THR A 48 -3.26 -12.89 -28.78
N ILE A 49 -2.49 -12.87 -27.69
CA ILE A 49 -1.67 -14.00 -27.23
C ILE A 49 -2.44 -14.69 -26.12
N ALA A 50 -2.87 -15.94 -26.35
CA ALA A 50 -3.81 -16.63 -25.46
C ALA A 50 -3.20 -17.14 -24.15
N GLY A 51 -1.90 -17.46 -24.12
CA GLY A 51 -1.22 -17.87 -22.88
C GLY A 51 -0.01 -17.01 -22.58
N GLU A 52 1.03 -17.62 -22.03
CA GLU A 52 2.17 -16.89 -21.49
C GLU A 52 3.15 -16.46 -22.58
N LEU A 53 3.66 -15.23 -22.45
CA LEU A 53 4.87 -14.79 -23.13
C LEU A 53 6.03 -14.74 -22.14
N GLY A 54 6.83 -15.78 -22.12
CA GLY A 54 8.07 -15.85 -21.37
C GLY A 54 9.24 -15.27 -22.16
N LEU A 55 9.94 -14.31 -21.55
CA LEU A 55 11.12 -13.69 -22.11
C LEU A 55 12.36 -14.24 -21.40
N VAL A 56 13.31 -14.76 -22.17
CA VAL A 56 14.50 -15.44 -21.63
C VAL A 56 15.76 -14.81 -22.22
N ASP A 57 16.70 -14.42 -21.36
CA ASP A 57 17.94 -13.74 -21.74
C ASP A 57 17.69 -12.50 -22.62
N TRP A 58 16.57 -11.80 -22.38
CA TRP A 58 16.15 -10.67 -23.20
C TRP A 58 17.05 -9.45 -22.97
N SER A 59 17.34 -8.72 -24.05
CA SER A 59 18.14 -7.50 -24.01
C SER A 59 17.54 -6.43 -24.93
N GLY A 60 17.56 -5.18 -24.49
CA GLY A 60 16.98 -4.04 -25.21
C GLY A 60 15.47 -3.89 -24.97
N PRO A 61 14.76 -3.08 -25.78
CA PRO A 61 13.35 -2.82 -25.60
C PRO A 61 12.47 -4.00 -26.03
N LEU A 62 11.32 -4.18 -25.37
CA LEU A 62 10.22 -5.02 -25.83
C LEU A 62 9.11 -4.13 -26.37
N THR A 63 8.63 -4.41 -27.58
CA THR A 63 7.51 -3.68 -28.17
C THR A 63 6.46 -4.64 -28.74
N LEU A 64 5.19 -4.44 -28.37
CA LEU A 64 4.04 -5.14 -28.96
C LEU A 64 2.99 -4.12 -29.41
N PRO A 65 3.14 -3.53 -30.62
CA PRO A 65 2.36 -2.38 -31.02
C PRO A 65 0.88 -2.69 -31.29
N ASN A 66 0.57 -3.92 -31.69
CA ASN A 66 -0.76 -4.33 -32.16
C ASN A 66 -1.46 -5.33 -31.23
N ILE A 67 -0.79 -5.79 -30.17
CA ILE A 67 -1.37 -6.76 -29.23
C ILE A 67 -2.28 -6.01 -28.26
N THR A 68 -3.56 -6.38 -28.27
CA THR A 68 -4.60 -5.81 -27.40
C THR A 68 -4.89 -6.69 -26.20
N ARG A 69 -4.60 -7.99 -26.29
CA ARG A 69 -4.82 -8.96 -25.20
C ARG A 69 -3.66 -9.93 -25.08
N ILE A 70 -3.22 -10.16 -23.86
CA ILE A 70 -2.25 -11.20 -23.51
C ILE A 70 -2.66 -11.87 -22.20
N ASN A 71 -2.37 -13.16 -22.00
CA ASN A 71 -2.68 -13.78 -20.71
C ASN A 71 -1.63 -13.45 -19.67
N SER A 72 -0.35 -13.73 -19.94
CA SER A 72 0.73 -13.51 -18.98
C SER A 72 1.99 -13.03 -19.69
N ILE A 73 2.78 -12.21 -19.01
CA ILE A 73 4.14 -11.84 -19.44
C ILE A 73 5.08 -12.11 -18.28
N THR A 74 6.09 -12.93 -18.51
CA THR A 74 7.10 -13.25 -17.50
C THR A 74 8.49 -12.94 -18.02
N LEU A 75 9.28 -12.28 -17.18
CA LEU A 75 10.69 -12.02 -17.45
C LEU A 75 11.47 -12.15 -16.15
N TYR A 76 12.33 -13.17 -16.12
CA TYR A 76 13.22 -13.46 -15.01
C TYR A 76 14.64 -13.16 -15.45
N SER A 77 15.24 -12.11 -14.91
CA SER A 77 16.57 -11.61 -15.27
C SER A 77 16.71 -11.15 -16.72
N GLY A 78 17.65 -10.24 -16.98
CA GLY A 78 17.94 -9.75 -18.32
C GLY A 78 18.34 -8.30 -18.34
N ASN A 79 18.64 -7.80 -19.53
CA ASN A 79 19.05 -6.42 -19.76
C ASN A 79 17.99 -5.65 -20.56
N ILE A 80 16.73 -5.88 -20.22
CA ILE A 80 15.59 -5.15 -20.80
C ILE A 80 15.66 -3.69 -20.37
N THR A 81 15.39 -2.78 -21.30
CA THR A 81 15.47 -1.33 -21.04
C THR A 81 14.11 -0.67 -20.95
N SER A 82 13.14 -1.15 -21.75
CA SER A 82 11.76 -0.68 -21.73
C SER A 82 10.79 -1.78 -22.17
N ILE A 83 9.55 -1.64 -21.70
CA ILE A 83 8.40 -2.48 -22.07
C ILE A 83 7.32 -1.56 -22.62
N GLU A 84 7.01 -1.67 -23.91
CA GLU A 84 6.09 -0.77 -24.61
C GLU A 84 4.97 -1.54 -25.32
N LEU A 85 3.78 -1.55 -24.72
CA LEU A 85 2.61 -2.24 -25.27
C LEU A 85 1.46 -1.22 -25.44
N PRO A 86 1.56 -0.32 -26.44
CA PRO A 86 0.67 0.83 -26.57
C PRO A 86 -0.79 0.48 -26.89
N ALA A 87 -1.04 -0.72 -27.41
CA ALA A 87 -2.38 -1.21 -27.74
C ALA A 87 -2.96 -2.16 -26.67
N LEU A 88 -2.18 -2.56 -25.66
CA LEU A 88 -2.62 -3.57 -24.71
C LEU A 88 -3.73 -3.02 -23.81
N GLU A 89 -4.88 -3.68 -23.82
CA GLU A 89 -6.07 -3.33 -23.05
C GLU A 89 -6.30 -4.32 -21.89
N TYR A 90 -5.91 -5.58 -22.08
CA TYR A 90 -6.19 -6.65 -21.14
C TYR A 90 -4.99 -7.58 -20.94
N LEU A 91 -4.56 -7.74 -19.69
CA LEU A 91 -3.62 -8.76 -19.26
C LEU A 91 -4.35 -9.75 -18.33
N GLY A 92 -4.54 -10.99 -18.79
CA GLY A 92 -5.45 -11.95 -18.14
C GLY A 92 -5.01 -12.42 -16.77
N SER A 93 -3.71 -12.50 -16.56
CA SER A 93 -3.08 -12.93 -15.32
C SER A 93 -1.98 -11.94 -14.91
N ASN A 94 -0.71 -12.38 -14.84
CA ASN A 94 0.35 -11.60 -14.22
C ASN A 94 1.29 -10.94 -15.24
N LEU A 95 1.71 -9.72 -14.94
CA LEU A 95 2.95 -9.14 -15.45
C LEU A 95 4.00 -9.32 -14.36
N LEU A 96 4.95 -10.23 -14.61
CA LEU A 96 6.00 -10.56 -13.65
C LEU A 96 7.36 -10.14 -14.19
N LEU A 97 7.93 -9.13 -13.53
CA LEU A 97 9.18 -8.47 -13.88
C LEU A 97 10.13 -8.57 -12.68
N THR A 98 11.17 -9.41 -12.79
CA THR A 98 12.07 -9.71 -11.67
C THR A 98 13.52 -9.62 -12.10
N ASP A 99 14.34 -8.95 -11.27
CA ASP A 99 15.79 -8.84 -11.44
C ASP A 99 16.20 -8.12 -12.75
N LEU A 100 15.63 -6.92 -12.97
CA LEU A 100 15.81 -6.14 -14.21
C LEU A 100 16.51 -4.80 -13.94
N PRO A 101 17.84 -4.79 -13.71
CA PRO A 101 18.58 -3.59 -13.27
C PRO A 101 18.64 -2.46 -14.31
N SER A 102 18.33 -2.76 -15.57
CA SER A 102 18.38 -1.80 -16.69
C SER A 102 17.01 -1.29 -17.11
N LEU A 103 15.93 -1.77 -16.51
CA LEU A 103 14.59 -1.33 -16.87
C LEU A 103 14.38 0.11 -16.41
N ARG A 104 13.88 0.96 -17.32
CA ARG A 104 13.62 2.39 -17.04
C ARG A 104 12.17 2.78 -17.25
N ARG A 105 11.41 2.01 -18.02
CA ARG A 105 10.03 2.35 -18.38
C ARG A 105 9.17 1.13 -18.66
N VAL A 106 7.97 1.12 -18.08
CA VAL A 106 6.87 0.22 -18.45
C VAL A 106 5.70 1.08 -18.90
N TYR A 107 5.38 1.02 -20.19
CA TYR A 107 4.38 1.88 -20.84
C TYR A 107 3.22 1.05 -21.38
N LEU A 108 2.11 1.04 -20.63
CA LEU A 108 0.87 0.31 -20.95
C LEU A 108 -0.33 1.30 -20.91
N PRO A 109 -0.35 2.30 -21.81
CA PRO A 109 -1.26 3.46 -21.72
C PRO A 109 -2.74 3.11 -21.90
N ARG A 110 -3.05 1.92 -22.42
CA ARG A 110 -4.41 1.46 -22.67
C ARG A 110 -4.84 0.33 -21.75
N LEU A 111 -3.97 -0.14 -20.86
CA LEU A 111 -4.27 -1.29 -20.02
C LEU A 111 -5.38 -0.91 -19.04
N GLU A 112 -6.52 -1.59 -19.15
CA GLU A 112 -7.68 -1.36 -18.29
C GLU A 112 -7.75 -2.38 -17.15
N TYR A 113 -7.24 -3.59 -17.40
CA TYR A 113 -7.28 -4.71 -16.48
C TYR A 113 -5.99 -5.54 -16.50
N ILE A 114 -5.53 -5.89 -15.30
CA ILE A 114 -4.50 -6.90 -15.03
C ILE A 114 -4.88 -7.66 -13.76
N GLU A 115 -4.62 -8.96 -13.68
CA GLU A 115 -4.81 -9.69 -12.42
C GLU A 115 -3.74 -9.28 -11.41
N GLY A 116 -2.47 -9.36 -11.79
CA GLY A 116 -1.37 -9.02 -10.90
C GLY A 116 -0.21 -8.30 -11.57
N LEU A 117 0.24 -7.22 -10.95
CA LEU A 117 1.44 -6.48 -11.34
C LEU A 117 2.54 -6.77 -10.32
N TYR A 118 3.58 -7.48 -10.74
CA TYR A 118 4.70 -7.89 -9.89
C TYR A 118 6.00 -7.38 -10.45
N VAL A 119 6.62 -6.49 -9.70
CA VAL A 119 7.70 -5.64 -10.16
C VAL A 119 8.77 -5.60 -9.08
N ASP A 120 9.91 -6.23 -9.33
CA ASP A 120 11.01 -6.35 -8.37
C ASP A 120 12.35 -5.96 -9.03
N PHE A 121 12.91 -4.82 -8.62
CA PHE A 121 14.12 -4.23 -9.20
C PHE A 121 15.20 -3.93 -8.18
N ALA A 122 16.45 -4.21 -8.56
CA ALA A 122 17.62 -3.94 -7.73
C ALA A 122 18.22 -2.54 -7.93
N SER A 123 18.03 -1.89 -9.09
CA SER A 123 18.67 -0.61 -9.39
C SER A 123 17.92 0.21 -10.44
N ASP A 124 17.65 1.47 -10.07
CA ASP A 124 16.98 2.55 -10.81
C ASP A 124 15.45 2.51 -10.85
N ALA A 125 14.84 3.67 -10.59
CA ALA A 125 13.41 3.92 -10.50
C ALA A 125 12.75 3.94 -11.88
N PRO A 126 12.04 2.87 -12.28
CA PRO A 126 11.38 2.86 -13.57
C PRO A 126 10.08 3.64 -13.50
N GLU A 127 9.78 4.31 -14.59
CA GLU A 127 8.50 4.95 -14.83
C GLU A 127 7.45 3.89 -15.17
N LEU A 128 6.45 3.69 -14.29
CA LEU A 128 5.29 2.86 -14.55
C LEU A 128 4.15 3.75 -15.05
N HIS A 129 3.75 3.58 -16.31
CA HIS A 129 2.70 4.40 -16.92
C HIS A 129 1.49 3.53 -17.30
N LEU A 130 0.50 3.53 -16.41
CA LEU A 130 -0.71 2.70 -16.42
C LEU A 130 -1.99 3.56 -16.24
N PRO A 131 -2.17 4.68 -16.97
CA PRO A 131 -3.17 5.70 -16.64
C PRO A 131 -4.62 5.24 -16.74
N LYS A 132 -4.89 4.12 -17.43
CA LYS A 132 -6.23 3.55 -17.59
C LYS A 132 -6.51 2.35 -16.69
N LEU A 133 -5.54 1.92 -15.88
CA LEU A 133 -5.74 0.77 -15.01
C LEU A 133 -6.79 1.13 -13.96
N THR A 134 -7.92 0.45 -13.98
CA THR A 134 -9.06 0.74 -13.08
C THR A 134 -9.16 -0.25 -11.94
N ASN A 135 -8.91 -1.53 -12.24
CA ASN A 135 -9.09 -2.64 -11.34
C ASN A 135 -7.93 -3.64 -11.50
N THR A 136 -7.48 -4.18 -10.37
CA THR A 136 -6.48 -5.25 -10.31
C THR A 136 -6.71 -6.12 -9.09
N SER A 137 -6.23 -7.36 -9.10
CA SER A 137 -6.22 -8.17 -7.88
C SER A 137 -5.08 -7.72 -6.97
N SER A 138 -3.85 -7.63 -7.50
CA SER A 138 -2.69 -7.29 -6.69
C SER A 138 -1.65 -6.42 -7.41
N ILE A 139 -0.97 -5.58 -6.65
CA ILE A 139 0.20 -4.80 -7.07
C ILE A 139 1.32 -5.01 -6.05
N TYR A 140 2.50 -5.41 -6.53
CA TYR A 140 3.72 -5.55 -5.75
C TYR A 140 4.85 -4.81 -6.44
N LEU A 141 5.32 -3.73 -5.83
CA LEU A 141 6.43 -2.91 -6.32
C LEU A 141 7.57 -2.97 -5.29
N ARG A 142 8.70 -3.58 -5.65
CA ARG A 142 9.88 -3.69 -4.80
C ARG A 142 11.11 -3.12 -5.51
N GLY A 143 11.89 -2.33 -4.79
CA GLY A 143 13.09 -1.68 -5.33
C GLY A 143 13.08 -0.17 -5.12
N ASN A 144 13.97 0.53 -5.83
CA ASN A 144 14.06 1.98 -5.74
C ASN A 144 12.99 2.62 -6.62
N PHE A 145 11.99 3.30 -6.05
CA PHE A 145 10.97 4.02 -6.82
C PHE A 145 11.02 5.53 -6.52
N SER A 146 10.65 6.31 -7.52
CA SER A 146 10.39 7.75 -7.41
C SER A 146 8.88 7.99 -7.46
N ASP A 147 8.38 9.01 -8.15
CA ASP A 147 6.96 9.35 -8.22
C ASP A 147 6.16 8.23 -8.92
N GLN A 148 5.09 7.76 -8.28
CA GLN A 148 4.14 6.80 -8.84
C GLN A 148 2.72 7.36 -8.74
N SER A 149 2.00 7.33 -9.87
CA SER A 149 0.61 7.77 -9.95
C SER A 149 -0.26 6.72 -10.62
N PHE A 150 -1.41 6.43 -10.00
CA PHE A 150 -2.41 5.51 -10.53
C PHE A 150 -3.76 6.23 -10.66
N ASP A 151 -3.83 7.15 -11.63
CA ASP A 151 -4.90 8.15 -11.75
C ASP A 151 -6.31 7.59 -11.92
N SER A 152 -6.44 6.39 -12.49
CA SER A 152 -7.74 5.73 -12.74
C SER A 152 -8.00 4.54 -11.81
N LEU A 153 -7.05 4.16 -10.96
CA LEU A 153 -7.15 2.95 -10.16
C LEU A 153 -8.18 3.14 -9.05
N ARG A 154 -9.29 2.40 -9.12
CA ARG A 154 -10.41 2.45 -8.17
C ARG A 154 -10.37 1.33 -7.15
N ARG A 155 -9.90 0.14 -7.55
CA ARG A 155 -9.95 -1.04 -6.68
C ARG A 155 -8.74 -1.95 -6.85
N VAL A 156 -8.19 -2.38 -5.72
CA VAL A 156 -7.21 -3.46 -5.61
C VAL A 156 -7.79 -4.54 -4.72
N GLU A 157 -8.17 -5.69 -5.27
CA GLU A 157 -8.97 -6.69 -4.54
C GLU A 157 -8.23 -7.27 -3.32
N LYS A 158 -6.95 -7.59 -3.48
CA LYS A 158 -6.17 -8.32 -2.49
C LYS A 158 -5.12 -7.47 -1.82
N LYS A 159 -4.08 -7.06 -2.54
CA LYS A 159 -2.90 -6.43 -1.91
C LYS A 159 -2.26 -5.39 -2.81
N PHE A 160 -1.99 -4.22 -2.25
CA PHE A 160 -1.18 -3.18 -2.81
C PHE A 160 0.05 -3.01 -1.91
N ASP A 161 1.23 -3.42 -2.38
CA ASP A 161 2.45 -3.49 -1.58
C ASP A 161 3.58 -2.76 -2.31
N ILE A 162 4.02 -1.64 -1.76
CA ILE A 162 5.19 -0.90 -2.22
C ILE A 162 6.28 -0.95 -1.16
N CYS A 163 7.44 -1.46 -1.55
CA CYS A 163 8.65 -1.46 -0.76
C CYS A 163 9.76 -0.68 -1.46
N ASN A 164 9.96 0.56 -1.03
CA ASN A 164 11.03 1.47 -1.47
C ASN A 164 12.20 1.48 -0.47
N ALA A 165 12.76 0.30 -0.23
CA ALA A 165 13.92 0.08 0.64
C ALA A 165 14.57 -1.27 0.29
N VAL A 166 15.79 -1.50 0.80
CA VAL A 166 16.49 -2.80 0.67
C VAL A 166 15.66 -3.96 1.23
N SER A 167 14.90 -3.71 2.31
CA SER A 167 13.94 -4.66 2.86
C SER A 167 12.86 -3.92 3.62
N CYS A 168 11.59 -4.31 3.41
CA CYS A 168 10.45 -3.80 4.18
C CYS A 168 9.92 -4.82 5.19
N GLY A 169 10.72 -5.85 5.50
CA GLY A 169 10.42 -6.83 6.54
C GLY A 169 10.22 -6.17 7.92
N TYR A 170 9.54 -6.87 8.82
CA TYR A 170 9.19 -6.34 10.15
C TYR A 170 10.43 -6.03 11.01
N TYR A 171 11.46 -6.87 10.96
CA TYR A 171 12.68 -6.73 11.76
C TYR A 171 13.85 -6.08 11.03
N SER A 172 13.62 -5.55 9.82
CA SER A 172 14.71 -5.05 8.99
C SER A 172 15.11 -3.64 9.41
N ARG A 173 16.42 -3.41 9.58
CA ARG A 173 16.96 -2.04 9.54
C ARG A 173 16.74 -1.53 8.12
N MET A 174 15.93 -0.49 7.98
CA MET A 174 15.52 0.02 6.68
C MET A 174 16.52 1.06 6.18
N GLU A 175 17.23 0.71 5.11
CA GLU A 175 17.93 1.67 4.26
C GLU A 175 16.99 1.97 3.09
N ALA A 176 16.27 3.09 3.22
CA ALA A 176 15.37 3.54 2.17
C ALA A 176 16.18 4.09 0.98
N TYR A 177 15.63 3.95 -0.23
CA TYR A 177 16.29 4.49 -1.42
C TYR A 177 15.96 5.97 -1.61
N THR A 178 15.52 6.38 -2.80
CA THR A 178 15.20 7.78 -3.09
C THR A 178 13.81 8.15 -2.57
N PRO A 179 13.56 9.45 -2.29
CA PRO A 179 12.22 9.93 -1.98
C PRO A 179 11.20 9.55 -3.06
N MET A 180 10.01 9.13 -2.64
CA MET A 180 8.92 8.65 -3.48
C MET A 180 7.63 9.38 -3.15
N SER A 181 7.00 9.97 -4.17
CA SER A 181 5.66 10.52 -4.09
C SER A 181 4.63 9.50 -4.59
N LEU A 182 3.53 9.32 -3.87
CA LEU A 182 2.48 8.38 -4.20
C LEU A 182 1.12 9.06 -4.34
N SER A 183 0.47 8.91 -5.50
CA SER A 183 -0.85 9.50 -5.77
C SER A 183 -1.87 8.48 -6.27
N PHE A 184 -3.01 8.44 -5.59
CA PHE A 184 -4.14 7.54 -5.85
C PHE A 184 -5.46 8.32 -5.77
N PRO A 185 -5.72 9.24 -6.71
CA PRO A 185 -6.78 10.25 -6.58
C PRO A 185 -8.20 9.69 -6.57
N VAL A 186 -8.42 8.47 -7.07
CA VAL A 186 -9.74 7.84 -7.19
C VAL A 186 -9.80 6.43 -6.58
N LEU A 187 -8.79 6.04 -5.79
CA LEU A 187 -8.74 4.71 -5.19
C LEU A 187 -9.75 4.63 -4.05
N GLU A 188 -10.79 3.83 -4.24
CA GLU A 188 -11.94 3.74 -3.32
C GLU A 188 -11.75 2.60 -2.30
N SER A 189 -11.20 1.47 -2.75
CA SER A 189 -11.08 0.27 -1.92
C SER A 189 -9.85 -0.58 -2.24
N VAL A 190 -9.22 -1.08 -1.18
CA VAL A 190 -8.07 -1.97 -1.25
C VAL A 190 -8.27 -3.15 -0.29
N GLY A 191 -7.77 -4.33 -0.61
CA GLY A 191 -7.68 -5.43 0.35
C GLY A 191 -6.72 -5.08 1.51
N SER A 192 -5.42 -5.15 1.26
CA SER A 192 -4.34 -4.69 2.16
C SER A 192 -3.51 -3.61 1.45
N PHE A 193 -3.26 -2.48 2.10
CA PHE A 193 -2.45 -1.39 1.59
C PHE A 193 -1.17 -1.26 2.42
N ILE A 194 -0.03 -1.55 1.80
CA ILE A 194 1.29 -1.58 2.44
C ILE A 194 2.22 -0.64 1.69
N VAL A 195 2.79 0.32 2.40
CA VAL A 195 3.80 1.24 1.89
C VAL A 195 4.93 1.33 2.89
N ALA A 196 6.14 1.12 2.42
CA ALA A 196 7.34 1.20 3.24
C ALA A 196 8.50 1.84 2.47
N GLY A 197 9.24 2.77 3.11
CA GLY A 197 10.40 3.43 2.53
C GLY A 197 10.39 4.96 2.71
N ASN A 198 11.15 5.66 1.87
CA ASN A 198 11.28 7.12 1.88
C ASN A 198 10.15 7.77 1.10
N VAL A 199 9.00 7.91 1.76
CA VAL A 199 7.80 8.52 1.18
C VAL A 199 7.84 10.03 1.43
N SER A 200 7.82 10.83 0.37
CA SER A 200 7.78 12.29 0.45
C SER A 200 6.35 12.83 0.41
N SER A 201 5.42 12.09 -0.22
CA SER A 201 4.00 12.41 -0.18
C SER A 201 3.14 11.15 -0.40
N LEU A 202 1.96 11.11 0.21
CA LEU A 202 0.98 10.03 0.07
C LEU A 202 -0.42 10.65 -0.04
N SER A 203 -1.10 10.41 -1.16
CA SER A 203 -2.44 10.94 -1.41
C SER A 203 -3.45 9.84 -1.74
N LEU A 204 -4.45 9.67 -0.87
CA LEU A 204 -5.52 8.67 -0.95
C LEU A 204 -6.89 9.30 -0.59
N PRO A 205 -7.32 10.38 -1.27
CA PRO A 205 -8.46 11.18 -0.83
C PRO A 205 -9.80 10.44 -0.91
N GLU A 206 -9.89 9.43 -1.76
CA GLU A 206 -11.12 8.66 -2.01
C GLU A 206 -11.14 7.30 -1.29
N LEU A 207 -10.05 6.92 -0.61
CA LEU A 207 -9.95 5.62 0.03
C LEU A 207 -10.93 5.55 1.20
N SER A 208 -11.94 4.70 1.06
CA SER A 208 -13.03 4.56 2.03
C SER A 208 -13.04 3.22 2.74
N THR A 209 -12.53 2.17 2.07
CA THR A 209 -12.69 0.79 2.52
C THR A 209 -11.39 -0.01 2.39
N LEU A 210 -10.96 -0.60 3.50
CA LEU A 210 -9.94 -1.66 3.53
C LEU A 210 -10.61 -3.00 3.83
N THR A 211 -10.68 -3.91 2.86
CA THR A 211 -11.46 -5.15 2.98
C THR A 211 -10.69 -6.32 3.59
N CYS A 212 -9.38 -6.33 3.39
CA CYS A 212 -8.43 -7.23 4.05
C CYS A 212 -8.89 -8.71 4.12
N ARG A 213 -9.20 -9.27 2.94
CA ARG A 213 -9.64 -10.67 2.78
C ARG A 213 -8.49 -11.66 2.97
N GLU A 214 -7.29 -11.26 2.56
CA GLU A 214 -6.05 -12.06 2.57
C GLU A 214 -4.88 -11.19 3.10
N CYS A 215 -5.01 -10.67 4.32
CA CYS A 215 -3.93 -9.91 4.95
C CYS A 215 -2.97 -10.83 5.69
N ASP A 216 -1.67 -10.65 5.45
CA ASP A 216 -0.63 -11.31 6.25
C ASP A 216 -0.60 -10.78 7.69
N TRP A 217 -0.92 -9.49 7.87
CA TRP A 217 -0.71 -8.79 9.15
C TRP A 217 -1.70 -7.65 9.39
N ALA A 218 -1.83 -6.71 8.44
CA ALA A 218 -2.65 -5.51 8.61
C ALA A 218 -3.35 -5.14 7.31
N ALA A 219 -4.50 -4.49 7.47
CA ALA A 219 -5.25 -3.88 6.38
C ALA A 219 -4.53 -2.63 5.86
N LEU A 220 -3.92 -1.86 6.75
CA LEU A 220 -3.04 -0.73 6.42
C LEU A 220 -1.70 -0.92 7.13
N GLN A 221 -0.61 -0.83 6.39
CA GLN A 221 0.73 -0.77 6.96
C GLN A 221 1.53 0.36 6.30
N LEU A 222 1.81 1.41 7.07
CA LEU A 222 2.68 2.50 6.66
C LEU A 222 3.95 2.43 7.49
N LYS A 223 5.09 2.26 6.83
CA LYS A 223 6.42 2.36 7.46
C LYS A 223 7.24 3.45 6.77
N LEU A 224 7.16 4.65 7.32
CA LEU A 224 7.61 5.88 6.69
C LEU A 224 9.01 6.23 7.23
N TYR A 225 10.04 6.08 6.41
CA TYR A 225 11.42 6.34 6.81
C TYR A 225 12.03 7.37 5.90
N GLY A 226 12.37 8.54 6.41
CA GLY A 226 12.96 9.57 5.57
C GLY A 226 13.43 10.76 6.37
N SER A 227 13.83 11.81 5.66
CA SER A 227 14.24 13.07 6.30
C SER A 227 13.08 14.06 6.44
N SER A 228 11.87 13.65 6.06
CA SER A 228 10.70 14.55 5.99
C SER A 228 9.52 13.89 6.68
N ARG A 229 8.86 14.64 7.55
CA ARG A 229 7.61 14.23 8.16
C ARG A 229 6.49 14.39 7.14
N ILE A 230 5.62 13.40 7.03
CA ILE A 230 4.48 13.47 6.12
C ILE A 230 3.15 13.35 6.87
N PRO A 231 2.10 14.06 6.44
CA PRO A 231 0.76 13.85 6.97
C PRO A 231 0.20 12.52 6.48
N VAL A 232 -0.48 11.80 7.36
CA VAL A 232 -1.30 10.63 7.02
C VAL A 232 -2.76 11.08 7.08
N ASP A 233 -3.30 11.50 5.93
CA ASP A 233 -4.68 11.96 5.80
C ASP A 233 -5.50 11.00 4.93
N LEU A 234 -6.46 10.32 5.56
CA LEU A 234 -7.39 9.39 4.90
C LEU A 234 -8.83 9.83 5.18
N PRO A 235 -9.29 10.92 4.54
CA PRO A 235 -10.48 11.65 4.95
C PRO A 235 -11.79 10.85 4.83
N LYS A 236 -11.84 9.86 3.92
CA LYS A 236 -13.03 9.03 3.67
C LYS A 236 -12.96 7.63 4.29
N LEU A 237 -11.83 7.27 4.91
CA LEU A 237 -11.65 5.93 5.47
C LEU A 237 -12.60 5.72 6.63
N SER A 238 -13.57 4.83 6.44
CA SER A 238 -14.66 4.57 7.39
C SER A 238 -14.88 3.08 7.66
N SER A 239 -14.47 2.20 6.74
CA SER A 239 -14.62 0.76 6.88
C SER A 239 -13.25 0.07 6.80
N VAL A 240 -12.78 -0.50 7.90
CA VAL A 240 -11.52 -1.23 7.97
C VAL A 240 -11.74 -2.61 8.54
N ASN A 241 -11.43 -3.65 7.77
CA ASN A 241 -11.52 -5.04 8.21
C ASN A 241 -10.14 -5.64 8.54
N GLY A 242 -9.42 -5.10 9.51
CA GLY A 242 -8.11 -5.64 9.91
C GLY A 242 -7.32 -4.57 10.65
N SER A 243 -6.10 -4.92 11.09
CA SER A 243 -5.28 -3.99 11.87
C SER A 243 -4.82 -2.79 11.03
N LEU A 244 -4.55 -1.67 11.71
CA LEU A 244 -3.92 -0.48 11.16
C LEU A 244 -2.57 -0.31 11.84
N ASN A 245 -1.50 -0.21 11.06
CA ASN A 245 -0.17 0.06 11.60
C ASN A 245 0.46 1.24 10.87
N ILE A 246 0.76 2.30 11.62
CA ILE A 246 1.34 3.53 11.11
C ILE A 246 2.59 3.84 11.93
N ARG A 247 3.76 3.77 11.31
CA ARG A 247 5.04 3.97 11.98
C ARG A 247 5.96 4.85 11.15
N GLY A 248 6.73 5.70 11.81
CA GLY A 248 7.81 6.45 11.17
C GLY A 248 7.78 7.96 11.37
N ASP A 249 8.33 8.67 10.38
CA ASP A 249 8.40 10.14 10.34
C ASP A 249 7.04 10.74 9.94
N ILE A 250 6.16 10.87 10.93
CA ILE A 250 4.76 11.28 10.75
C ILE A 250 4.60 12.73 11.22
N ASP A 251 3.97 13.56 10.40
CA ASP A 251 3.65 14.95 10.74
C ASP A 251 2.32 15.06 11.50
N SER A 252 1.30 14.37 11.00
CA SER A 252 -0.04 14.35 11.56
C SER A 252 -0.80 13.11 11.09
N ILE A 253 -1.85 12.74 11.83
CA ILE A 253 -2.77 11.64 11.47
C ILE A 253 -4.19 12.20 11.47
N SER A 254 -4.89 12.04 10.35
CA SER A 254 -6.26 12.52 10.14
C SER A 254 -7.11 11.39 9.58
N LEU A 255 -8.02 10.88 10.42
CA LEU A 255 -8.97 9.80 10.10
C LEU A 255 -10.42 10.20 10.45
N PRO A 256 -10.94 11.34 9.94
CA PRO A 256 -12.17 11.96 10.42
C PRO A 256 -13.43 11.09 10.24
N SER A 257 -13.41 10.16 9.28
CA SER A 257 -14.54 9.25 8.99
C SER A 257 -14.49 7.93 9.77
N LEU A 258 -13.42 7.67 10.54
CA LEU A 258 -13.23 6.41 11.28
C LEU A 258 -13.91 6.48 12.65
N GLN A 259 -15.23 6.28 12.68
CA GLN A 259 -16.03 6.35 13.91
C GLN A 259 -16.05 5.04 14.70
N GLU A 260 -16.13 3.89 14.03
CA GLU A 260 -16.12 2.58 14.68
C GLU A 260 -14.97 1.75 14.12
N TYR A 261 -14.12 1.22 15.01
CA TYR A 261 -12.96 0.44 14.62
C TYR A 261 -12.63 -0.65 15.64
N THR A 262 -12.95 -1.89 15.31
CA THR A 262 -12.90 -3.02 16.26
C THR A 262 -11.71 -3.95 15.96
N ARG A 263 -10.54 -3.38 15.70
CA ARG A 263 -9.29 -4.13 15.49
C ARG A 263 -8.15 -3.38 16.17
N GLU A 264 -6.93 -3.91 16.04
CA GLU A 264 -5.74 -3.29 16.62
C GLU A 264 -5.28 -2.08 15.80
N LEU A 265 -5.16 -0.90 16.43
CA LEU A 265 -4.51 0.28 15.84
C LEU A 265 -3.18 0.52 16.54
N ILE A 266 -2.11 0.42 15.76
CA ILE A 266 -0.74 0.64 16.21
C ILE A 266 -0.20 1.92 15.59
N ILE A 267 0.23 2.86 16.43
CA ILE A 267 0.91 4.09 15.98
C ILE A 267 2.27 4.20 16.67
N THR A 268 3.32 4.30 15.87
CA THR A 268 4.70 4.40 16.36
C THR A 268 5.44 5.56 15.69
N PRO A 269 5.29 6.81 16.15
CA PRO A 269 5.98 7.95 15.57
C PRO A 269 7.43 8.01 16.04
N TYR A 270 8.33 8.39 15.13
CA TYR A 270 9.75 8.62 15.43
C TYR A 270 10.05 10.05 15.86
N GLU A 271 9.11 10.95 15.61
CA GLU A 271 9.19 12.36 15.95
C GLU A 271 8.00 12.70 16.86
N PRO A 272 8.10 13.72 17.73
CA PRO A 272 7.02 14.11 18.63
C PRO A 272 5.69 14.30 17.89
N LEU A 273 4.65 13.54 18.30
CA LEU A 273 3.34 13.52 17.66
C LEU A 273 2.20 13.66 18.68
N ASN A 274 1.29 14.58 18.39
CA ASN A 274 -0.03 14.66 19.04
C ASN A 274 -1.04 13.83 18.23
N ILE A 275 -1.82 13.00 18.92
CA ILE A 275 -2.78 12.09 18.29
C ILE A 275 -4.19 12.49 18.71
N THR A 276 -5.06 12.78 17.76
CA THR A 276 -6.49 13.00 17.99
C THR A 276 -7.30 12.10 17.05
N LEU A 277 -8.15 11.23 17.60
CA LEU A 277 -8.96 10.31 16.80
C LEU A 277 -10.45 10.46 17.12
N PRO A 278 -11.33 10.46 16.11
CA PRO A 278 -12.77 10.69 16.30
C PRO A 278 -13.56 9.44 16.72
N VAL A 279 -12.86 8.33 16.99
CA VAL A 279 -13.40 7.00 17.29
C VAL A 279 -14.37 7.02 18.47
N GLU A 280 -15.52 6.40 18.28
CA GLU A 280 -16.53 6.15 19.31
C GLU A 280 -16.39 4.76 19.93
N LYS A 281 -15.96 3.77 19.12
CA LYS A 281 -15.74 2.39 19.56
C LYS A 281 -14.41 1.87 19.04
N ALA A 282 -13.63 1.29 19.95
CA ALA A 282 -12.33 0.70 19.69
C ALA A 282 -12.21 -0.72 20.27
N GLU A 283 -11.33 -1.56 19.75
CA GLU A 283 -10.89 -2.76 20.50
C GLU A 283 -9.56 -2.45 21.18
N ASP A 284 -8.44 -2.53 20.44
CA ASP A 284 -7.10 -2.43 20.98
C ASP A 284 -6.35 -1.22 20.37
N PHE A 285 -5.88 -0.32 21.21
CA PHE A 285 -4.94 0.74 20.84
C PHE A 285 -3.56 0.48 21.41
N LEU A 286 -2.56 0.57 20.54
CA LEU A 286 -1.14 0.47 20.89
C LEU A 286 -0.42 1.71 20.38
N PHE A 287 -0.09 2.61 21.29
CA PHE A 287 0.67 3.82 21.00
C PHE A 287 2.08 3.64 21.59
N THR A 288 3.11 3.66 20.75
CA THR A 288 4.51 3.52 21.20
C THR A 288 5.41 4.59 20.59
N GLY A 289 6.53 4.96 21.21
CA GLY A 289 7.49 5.91 20.62
C GLY A 289 7.29 7.37 21.04
N ASN A 290 7.56 8.34 20.16
CA ASN A 290 7.61 9.77 20.52
C ASN A 290 6.21 10.42 20.56
N ILE A 291 5.40 10.08 21.57
CA ILE A 291 4.03 10.56 21.70
C ILE A 291 3.97 11.70 22.73
N THR A 292 3.35 12.82 22.36
CA THR A 292 3.23 13.99 23.24
C THR A 292 1.85 14.15 23.86
N SER A 293 0.79 13.73 23.18
CA SER A 293 -0.57 13.70 23.74
C SER A 293 -1.48 12.78 22.92
N ILE A 294 -2.51 12.24 23.57
CA ILE A 294 -3.57 11.44 22.93
C ILE A 294 -4.92 12.03 23.33
N GLN A 295 -5.79 12.27 22.36
CA GLN A 295 -7.14 12.78 22.56
C GLN A 295 -8.15 11.89 21.84
N LEU A 296 -9.07 11.32 22.60
CA LEU A 296 -10.14 10.45 22.10
C LEU A 296 -11.50 11.04 22.50
N PRO A 297 -11.89 12.22 21.98
CA PRO A 297 -12.98 13.02 22.51
C PRO A 297 -14.37 12.36 22.45
N ASN A 298 -14.54 11.34 21.61
CA ASN A 298 -15.82 10.67 21.38
C ASN A 298 -15.85 9.22 21.87
N ILE A 299 -14.78 8.70 22.48
CA ILE A 299 -14.68 7.28 22.82
C ILE A 299 -15.72 6.91 23.88
N LYS A 300 -16.48 5.85 23.60
CA LYS A 300 -17.54 5.32 24.47
C LYS A 300 -17.26 3.89 24.91
N ASP A 301 -16.54 3.14 24.09
CA ASP A 301 -16.28 1.72 24.30
C ASP A 301 -14.88 1.36 23.78
N PHE A 302 -14.09 0.68 24.60
CA PHE A 302 -12.76 0.19 24.25
C PHE A 302 -12.39 -1.07 25.05
N THR A 303 -11.53 -1.92 24.47
CA THR A 303 -11.05 -3.14 25.16
C THR A 303 -9.70 -2.93 25.82
N ARG A 304 -8.73 -2.32 25.12
CA ARG A 304 -7.41 -2.04 25.66
C ARG A 304 -6.80 -0.77 25.06
N ILE A 305 -6.13 0.00 25.89
CA ILE A 305 -5.24 1.09 25.49
C ILE A 305 -3.88 0.81 26.14
N HIS A 306 -2.86 0.62 25.31
CA HIS A 306 -1.47 0.48 25.71
C HIS A 306 -0.66 1.66 25.18
N ILE A 307 0.08 2.30 26.06
CA ILE A 307 0.92 3.46 25.78
C ILE A 307 2.32 3.18 26.31
N ASP A 308 3.30 3.31 25.43
CA ASP A 308 4.72 3.26 25.78
C ASP A 308 5.42 4.47 25.13
N SER A 309 5.46 5.59 25.85
CA SER A 309 6.01 6.84 25.32
C SER A 309 7.50 6.98 25.68
N ASP A 310 8.31 7.33 24.68
CA ASP A 310 9.70 7.74 24.85
C ASP A 310 9.83 9.19 25.39
N LEU A 311 8.74 9.95 25.36
CA LEU A 311 8.64 11.32 25.85
C LEU A 311 7.82 11.37 27.15
N ASP A 312 7.93 12.48 27.88
CA ASP A 312 7.05 12.75 29.02
C ASP A 312 5.59 12.78 28.55
N PHE A 313 4.74 12.00 29.23
CA PHE A 313 3.34 11.79 28.85
C PHE A 313 2.48 11.67 30.11
N ASP A 314 1.42 12.47 30.18
CA ASP A 314 0.50 12.47 31.33
C ASP A 314 -0.53 11.34 31.21
N CYS A 315 -0.16 10.18 31.78
CA CYS A 315 -1.04 9.02 31.85
C CYS A 315 -2.30 9.25 32.68
N ASP A 316 -2.25 10.14 33.67
CA ASP A 316 -3.37 10.42 34.56
C ASP A 316 -4.39 11.34 33.88
N GLU A 317 -3.93 12.38 33.17
CA GLU A 317 -4.79 13.24 32.34
C GLU A 317 -5.56 12.42 31.30
N LEU A 318 -4.88 11.54 30.56
CA LEU A 318 -5.56 10.67 29.59
C LEU A 318 -6.59 9.75 30.28
N TRP A 319 -6.25 9.21 31.44
CA TRP A 319 -7.16 8.33 32.17
C TRP A 319 -8.43 9.08 32.62
N GLU A 320 -8.29 10.29 33.16
CA GLU A 320 -9.43 11.13 33.53
C GLU A 320 -10.31 11.48 32.33
N ASP A 321 -9.69 11.76 31.18
CA ASP A 321 -10.42 12.01 29.93
C ASP A 321 -11.18 10.78 29.43
N LEU A 322 -10.60 9.58 29.55
CA LEU A 322 -11.27 8.32 29.21
C LEU A 322 -12.45 8.03 30.14
N ASP A 323 -12.28 8.20 31.46
CA ASP A 323 -13.36 8.01 32.43
C ASP A 323 -14.53 8.98 32.19
N ARG A 324 -14.20 10.23 31.86
CA ARG A 324 -15.20 11.27 31.52
C ARG A 324 -15.96 10.96 30.23
N THR A 325 -15.29 10.42 29.21
CA THR A 325 -15.87 10.21 27.87
C THR A 325 -16.59 8.87 27.73
N SER A 326 -16.01 7.79 28.24
CA SER A 326 -16.57 6.43 28.20
C SER A 326 -17.54 6.11 29.34
N GLY A 327 -17.56 6.94 30.38
CA GLY A 327 -18.28 6.70 31.62
C GLY A 327 -17.40 5.99 32.66
N PRO A 328 -17.95 5.73 33.87
CA PRO A 328 -17.15 5.28 35.00
C PRO A 328 -16.39 3.98 34.70
N LEU A 329 -15.06 4.05 34.71
CA LEU A 329 -14.17 2.93 34.51
C LEU A 329 -13.91 2.19 35.83
N ASN A 330 -13.76 0.87 35.77
CA ASN A 330 -13.48 0.09 36.97
C ASN A 330 -12.00 0.16 37.35
N GLU A 331 -11.66 1.03 38.31
CA GLU A 331 -10.29 1.19 38.83
C GLU A 331 -9.66 -0.13 39.29
N SER A 332 -10.45 -1.09 39.81
CA SER A 332 -9.89 -2.37 40.32
C SER A 332 -9.29 -3.25 39.21
N CYS A 333 -9.65 -2.99 37.96
CA CYS A 333 -9.19 -3.74 36.79
C CYS A 333 -8.36 -2.86 35.83
N LYS A 334 -7.96 -1.64 36.23
CA LYS A 334 -7.28 -0.66 35.38
C LYS A 334 -6.12 -1.26 34.57
N GLU A 335 -5.27 -2.07 35.20
CA GLU A 335 -4.09 -2.68 34.58
C GLU A 335 -4.40 -3.70 33.45
N GLU A 336 -5.63 -4.22 33.39
CA GLU A 336 -6.06 -5.20 32.37
C GLU A 336 -6.37 -4.55 31.01
N TYR A 337 -6.86 -3.30 31.03
CA TYR A 337 -7.31 -2.57 29.84
C TYR A 337 -6.59 -1.23 29.62
N PHE A 338 -5.81 -0.73 30.58
CA PHE A 338 -5.01 0.47 30.45
C PHE A 338 -3.60 0.25 30.98
N GLN A 339 -2.62 0.35 30.09
CA GLN A 339 -1.21 0.24 30.41
C GLN A 339 -0.52 1.48 29.87
N CYS A 340 0.22 2.19 30.73
CA CYS A 340 0.90 3.41 30.37
C CYS A 340 2.30 3.43 31.00
N SER A 341 3.32 3.40 30.16
CA SER A 341 4.72 3.53 30.54
C SER A 341 5.34 4.77 29.88
N VAL A 342 6.21 5.43 30.63
CA VAL A 342 6.89 6.66 30.24
C VAL A 342 8.39 6.49 30.47
N GLY A 343 9.21 6.84 29.48
CA GLY A 343 10.65 7.04 29.67
C GLY A 343 11.48 5.75 29.79
N VAL A 344 11.00 4.61 29.29
CA VAL A 344 11.79 3.37 29.23
C VAL A 344 12.04 2.98 27.78
N SER A 345 13.04 3.61 27.14
CA SER A 345 13.40 3.22 25.78
C SER A 345 13.88 1.76 25.77
N CYS A 346 13.21 0.90 25.01
CA CYS A 346 13.58 -0.51 24.82
C CYS A 346 14.81 -0.70 23.91
N TYR A 347 15.74 0.26 23.89
CA TYR A 347 17.04 0.17 23.23
C TYR A 347 18.18 0.44 24.20
N ALA A 348 18.28 -0.37 25.26
CA ALA A 348 19.54 -0.55 25.98
C ALA A 348 19.82 -2.04 26.12
N GLY A 349 20.73 -2.54 25.28
CA GLY A 349 21.38 -3.81 25.54
C GLY A 349 21.98 -3.80 26.95
N ARG A 350 21.46 -4.71 27.79
CA ARG A 350 22.14 -5.39 28.89
C ARG A 350 22.86 -4.51 29.93
N LEU A 351 22.33 -4.63 31.16
CA LEU A 351 22.92 -4.36 32.48
C LEU A 351 22.95 -2.90 32.95
N GLN A 352 21.89 -2.51 33.63
CA GLN A 352 22.04 -1.74 34.87
C GLN A 352 21.44 -2.53 36.03
N THR A 353 22.34 -2.98 36.90
CA THR A 353 22.06 -3.48 38.24
C THR A 353 21.37 -2.38 39.05
N VAL A 354 20.16 -2.66 39.52
CA VAL A 354 19.46 -1.84 40.50
C VAL A 354 20.25 -1.87 41.81
N ALA A 355 20.83 -0.74 42.19
CA ALA A 355 21.36 -0.53 43.53
C ALA A 355 20.19 -0.21 44.47
N VAL A 356 19.76 -1.20 45.24
CA VAL A 356 18.82 -1.00 46.35
C VAL A 356 19.59 -0.39 47.53
N ALA A 357 19.37 0.90 47.79
CA ALA A 357 19.88 1.56 48.99
C ALA A 357 19.00 1.20 50.20
N LEU A 358 19.44 0.20 50.98
CA LEU A 358 18.91 -0.07 52.31
C LEU A 358 19.42 0.99 53.28
N GLY A 359 18.54 1.90 53.70
CA GLY A 359 18.78 2.81 54.81
C GLY A 359 18.78 2.06 56.14
N LEU A 360 19.94 1.93 56.77
CA LEU A 360 20.09 1.48 58.16
C LEU A 360 20.32 2.69 59.05
N VAL A 361 19.26 3.06 59.78
CA VAL A 361 19.31 3.93 60.95
C VAL A 361 19.71 3.06 62.15
N LEU A 362 20.88 3.30 62.73
CA LEU A 362 21.16 2.87 64.11
C LEU A 362 21.88 3.99 64.87
N GLY A 363 21.23 4.39 65.96
CA GLY A 363 21.54 5.57 66.74
C GLY A 363 22.77 5.45 67.64
N MET A 364 23.32 6.63 67.94
CA MET A 364 24.32 6.86 68.97
C MET A 364 23.70 6.64 70.35
N GLY A 365 24.28 5.72 71.12
CA GLY A 365 24.07 5.57 72.55
C GLY A 365 25.41 5.61 73.26
N PHE A 366 25.71 6.75 73.90
CA PHE A 366 26.75 6.90 74.91
C PHE A 366 26.52 5.94 76.09
N LEU A 367 27.60 5.43 76.71
CA LEU A 367 27.78 5.43 78.18
C LEU A 367 29.18 4.92 78.58
N THR A 368 29.82 5.78 79.39
CA THR A 368 30.98 5.64 80.32
C THR A 368 32.33 5.21 79.80
#